data_AF-A0A6L1UAF7-F1
#
_entry.id   AF-A0A6L1UAF7-F1
#
_cell.length_a   1.000
_cell.length_b   1.000
_cell.length_c   1.000
_cell.angle_alpha   90.00
_cell.angle_beta   90.00
_cell.angle_gamma   90.00
#
_symmetry.space_group_name_H-M   'P 1'
#
loop_
_entity.id
_entity.type
_entity.pdbx_description
1 polymer ?
#
loop_
_entity_poly.entity_id
_entity_poly.type
_entity_poly.pdbx_seq_one_letter_code
_entity_poly.pdbx_strand_id
1 'polypeptide(L)'
;MTKLVRCGVCEEAFSEYDDIINVDPHGWFHERCVELVPTNYVVWAKSGYYDVDGFLGTCDEDDKNFSSYVFDEGDYLKDGEEEDD
;
A
#
# COMPACT_ATOMS: atom_id res chain seq x y z
N MET A 1 -37.73 9.34 12.80
CA MET A 1 -37.40 8.53 11.60
C MET A 1 -35.91 8.31 11.60
N THR A 2 -35.45 7.08 11.77
CA THR A 2 -34.04 6.74 11.54
C THR A 2 -33.76 6.83 10.05
N LYS A 3 -32.81 7.66 9.66
CA LYS A 3 -32.38 7.77 8.27
C LYS A 3 -31.49 6.55 7.97
N LEU A 4 -31.94 5.70 7.06
CA LEU A 4 -31.13 4.58 6.58
C LEU A 4 -29.93 5.11 5.79
N VAL A 5 -28.73 4.60 6.11
CA VAL A 5 -27.51 4.89 5.36
C VAL A 5 -27.52 4.03 4.09
N ARG A 6 -27.01 4.59 2.99
CA ARG A 6 -27.04 3.98 1.65
C ARG A 6 -25.65 3.92 1.06
N CYS A 7 -25.42 2.95 0.19
CA CYS A 7 -24.20 2.84 -0.60
C CYS A 7 -24.07 4.06 -1.51
N GLY A 8 -22.86 4.65 -1.55
CA GLY A 8 -22.55 5.76 -2.45
C GLY A 8 -22.48 5.40 -3.95
N VAL A 9 -22.54 4.11 -4.31
CA VAL A 9 -22.47 3.63 -5.71
C VAL A 9 -23.84 3.14 -6.20
N CYS A 10 -24.47 2.17 -5.54
CA CYS A 10 -25.74 1.59 -6.00
C CYS A 10 -26.99 2.22 -5.37
N GLU A 11 -26.83 3.16 -4.43
CA GLU A 11 -27.90 3.85 -3.69
C GLU A 11 -28.84 2.95 -2.85
N GLU A 12 -28.59 1.64 -2.80
CA GLU A 12 -29.31 0.70 -1.94
C GLU A 12 -28.99 0.96 -0.47
N ALA A 13 -29.98 0.75 0.41
CA ALA A 13 -29.77 0.78 1.84
C ALA A 13 -29.02 -0.47 2.28
N PHE A 14 -28.14 -0.33 3.27
CA PHE A 14 -27.40 -1.47 3.80
C PHE A 14 -28.31 -2.43 4.58
N SER A 15 -28.10 -3.72 4.36
CA SER A 15 -28.66 -4.82 5.15
C SER A 15 -27.73 -5.20 6.31
N GLU A 16 -28.22 -6.03 7.24
CA GLU A 16 -27.39 -6.53 8.35
C GLU A 16 -26.31 -7.53 7.92
N TYR A 17 -26.39 -8.04 6.68
CA TYR A 17 -25.47 -9.04 6.12
C TYR A 17 -24.57 -8.46 5.03
N ASP A 18 -24.62 -7.14 4.82
CA ASP A 18 -23.79 -6.49 3.81
C ASP A 18 -22.37 -6.28 4.34
N ASP A 19 -21.38 -6.71 3.56
CA ASP A 19 -19.99 -6.28 3.75
C ASP A 19 -19.85 -4.83 3.26
N ILE A 20 -19.38 -3.95 4.15
CA ILE A 20 -19.31 -2.50 3.91
C ILE A 20 -17.92 -1.93 4.19
N ILE A 21 -17.58 -0.90 3.44
CA ILE A 21 -16.30 -0.19 3.51
C ILE A 21 -16.58 1.29 3.75
N ASN A 22 -15.88 1.88 4.72
CA ASN A 22 -15.86 3.33 4.90
C ASN A 22 -14.65 3.92 4.16
N VAL A 23 -14.91 4.91 3.32
CA VAL A 23 -13.87 5.69 2.64
C VAL A 23 -14.05 7.14 3.09
N ASP A 24 -13.25 7.62 4.03
CA ASP A 24 -13.31 9.01 4.48
C ASP A 24 -12.69 9.96 3.45
N PRO A 25 -13.28 11.13 3.16
CA PRO A 25 -14.56 11.66 3.65
C PRO A 25 -15.78 11.28 2.76
N HIS A 26 -15.59 10.35 1.83
CA HIS A 26 -16.54 9.99 0.76
C HIS A 26 -17.74 9.15 1.21
N GLY A 27 -17.69 8.50 2.38
CA GLY A 27 -18.82 7.78 2.99
C GLY A 27 -18.71 6.25 2.88
N TRP A 28 -19.86 5.58 2.84
CA TRP A 28 -19.96 4.11 2.94
C TRP A 28 -20.35 3.44 1.63
N PHE A 29 -19.77 2.26 1.39
CA PHE A 29 -19.93 1.50 0.15
C PHE A 29 -20.11 0.02 0.46
N HIS A 30 -20.84 -0.73 -0.37
CA HIS A 30 -20.75 -2.19 -0.36
C HIS A 30 -19.40 -2.62 -0.89
N GLU A 31 -18.79 -3.65 -0.29
CA GLU A 31 -17.53 -4.21 -0.78
C GLU A 31 -17.65 -4.65 -2.25
N ARG A 32 -18.74 -5.34 -2.62
CA ARG A 32 -19.01 -5.75 -4.01
C ARG A 32 -19.17 -4.60 -5.02
N CYS A 33 -19.39 -3.37 -4.55
CA CYS A 33 -19.62 -2.20 -5.40
C CYS A 33 -18.35 -1.38 -5.63
N VAL A 34 -17.22 -1.77 -5.03
CA VAL A 34 -15.93 -1.12 -5.19
C VAL A 34 -14.86 -2.15 -5.50
N GLU A 35 -13.75 -1.71 -6.09
CA GLU A 35 -12.58 -2.54 -6.31
C GLU A 35 -11.48 -2.13 -5.34
N LEU A 36 -11.03 -3.07 -4.51
CA LEU A 36 -9.92 -2.85 -3.59
C LEU A 36 -8.61 -3.18 -4.31
N VAL A 37 -7.91 -2.13 -4.77
CA VAL A 37 -6.59 -2.27 -5.36
C VAL A 37 -5.54 -2.02 -4.27
N PRO A 38 -4.68 -3.01 -3.94
CA PRO A 38 -3.56 -2.78 -3.04
C PRO A 38 -2.52 -1.93 -3.78
N THR A 39 -2.59 -0.61 -3.64
CA THR A 39 -1.65 0.28 -4.34
C THR A 39 -0.29 0.29 -3.66
N ASN A 40 -0.25 0.25 -2.33
CA ASN A 40 0.95 0.53 -1.53
C ASN A 40 1.38 -0.62 -0.62
N TYR A 41 2.68 -0.93 -0.63
CA TYR A 41 3.39 -1.71 0.38
C TYR A 41 3.85 -0.80 1.52
N VAL A 42 3.76 -1.28 2.76
CA VAL A 42 4.30 -0.59 3.94
C VAL A 42 5.75 -1.04 4.13
N VAL A 43 6.69 -0.12 4.11
CA VAL A 43 8.13 -0.40 4.22
C VAL A 43 8.57 -0.24 5.67
N TRP A 44 9.18 -1.29 6.22
CA TRP A 44 9.77 -1.30 7.56
C TRP A 44 11.23 -1.69 7.47
N ALA A 45 12.08 -1.00 8.21
CA ALA A 45 13.43 -1.45 8.45
C ALA A 45 13.37 -2.75 9.27
N LYS A 46 14.00 -3.81 8.74
CA LYS A 46 14.26 -4.99 9.55
C LYS A 46 15.42 -4.67 10.48
N SER A 47 15.10 -4.54 11.77
CA SER A 47 16.04 -4.21 12.84
C SER A 47 17.35 -4.99 12.74
N GLY A 48 18.48 -4.29 12.85
CA GLY A 48 19.84 -4.85 12.86
C GLY A 48 20.79 -4.37 11.76
N TYR A 49 20.30 -3.69 10.72
CA TYR A 49 21.13 -3.20 9.60
C TYR A 49 21.24 -1.67 9.50
N TYR A 50 20.40 -0.93 10.22
CA TYR A 50 20.40 0.53 10.23
C TYR A 50 20.16 1.04 11.66
N ASP A 51 20.62 2.25 11.98
CA ASP A 51 20.25 2.98 13.21
C ASP A 51 18.75 3.33 13.28
N VAL A 52 17.98 2.99 12.24
CA VAL A 52 16.53 3.15 12.17
C VAL A 52 15.84 1.80 12.37
N ASP A 53 15.36 1.56 13.58
CA ASP A 53 14.31 0.56 13.84
C ASP A 53 12.95 1.21 13.56
N GLY A 54 12.22 0.79 12.51
CA GLY A 54 10.82 1.20 12.35
C GLY A 54 10.30 1.39 10.93
N PHE A 55 9.17 2.09 10.85
CA PHE A 55 8.45 2.42 9.61
C PHE A 55 9.25 3.43 8.76
N LEU A 56 9.46 3.10 7.49
CA LEU A 56 10.23 3.90 6.53
C LEU A 56 9.35 4.65 5.51
N GLY A 57 8.08 4.27 5.37
CA GLY A 57 7.16 4.86 4.38
C GLY A 57 6.34 3.83 3.65
N THR A 58 5.73 4.23 2.54
CA THR A 58 5.03 3.33 1.61
C THR A 58 5.69 3.36 0.22
N CYS A 59 5.56 2.28 -0.55
CA CYS A 59 5.96 2.23 -1.96
C CYS A 59 4.97 1.42 -2.78
N ASP A 60 4.86 1.70 -4.07
CA ASP A 60 4.00 0.95 -4.99
C ASP A 60 4.76 -0.25 -5.59
N GLU A 61 4.07 -1.12 -6.32
CA GLU A 61 4.72 -2.26 -6.98
C GLU A 61 5.74 -1.82 -8.04
N ASP A 62 5.43 -0.75 -8.76
CA ASP A 62 6.25 -0.18 -9.83
C ASP A 62 7.54 0.49 -9.30
N ASP A 63 7.62 0.78 -8.00
CA ASP A 63 8.82 1.34 -7.38
C ASP A 63 9.92 0.28 -7.20
N LYS A 64 9.59 -1.02 -7.31
CA LYS A 64 10.55 -2.12 -7.16
C LYS A 64 11.42 -2.22 -8.40
N ASN A 65 12.71 -1.97 -8.24
CA ASN A 65 13.68 -1.98 -9.34
C ASN A 65 14.98 -2.68 -8.95
N PHE A 66 15.72 -3.16 -9.95
CA PHE A 66 17.10 -3.61 -9.77
C PHE A 66 18.02 -2.39 -9.67
N SER A 67 19.00 -2.43 -8.76
CA SER A 67 19.98 -1.34 -8.58
C SER A 67 20.66 -0.96 -9.89
N SER A 68 21.02 -1.95 -10.72
CA SER A 68 21.65 -1.76 -12.03
C SER A 68 20.78 -1.08 -13.09
N TYR A 69 19.46 -0.96 -12.86
CA TYR A 69 18.56 -0.21 -13.74
C TYR A 69 18.31 1.23 -13.26
N VAL A 70 18.71 1.55 -12.02
CA VAL A 70 18.43 2.85 -11.38
C VAL A 70 19.70 3.67 -11.17
N PHE A 71 20.81 3.02 -10.83
CA PHE A 71 22.08 3.67 -10.51
C PHE A 71 23.11 3.48 -11.61
N ASP A 72 24.10 4.37 -11.66
CA ASP A 72 25.16 4.32 -12.65
C ASP A 72 26.17 3.20 -12.35
N GLU A 73 26.93 2.79 -13.37
CA GLU A 73 27.99 1.79 -13.19
C GLU A 73 29.05 2.32 -12.20
N GLY A 74 29.23 1.60 -11.09
CA GLY A 74 30.11 1.99 -9.98
C GLY A 74 29.36 2.38 -8.70
N ASP A 75 28.06 2.66 -8.78
CA ASP A 75 27.19 2.95 -7.62
C ASP A 75 26.56 1.69 -7.00
N TYR A 76 26.78 0.54 -7.61
CA TYR A 76 26.30 -0.75 -7.14
C TYR A 76 27.37 -1.82 -7.34
N LEU A 77 27.42 -2.79 -6.42
CA LEU A 77 28.31 -3.93 -6.55
C LEU A 77 27.88 -4.83 -7.71
N LYS A 78 28.84 -5.22 -8.54
CA LYS A 78 28.64 -6.28 -9.53
C LYS A 78 28.70 -7.64 -8.86
N ASP A 79 28.21 -8.66 -9.57
CA ASP A 79 28.24 -10.03 -9.08
C ASP A 79 29.67 -10.48 -8.76
N GLY A 80 29.92 -10.86 -7.51
CA GLY A 80 31.24 -11.27 -7.01
C GLY A 80 32.17 -10.13 -6.55
N GLU A 81 31.71 -8.88 -6.54
CA GLU A 81 32.41 -7.76 -5.87
C GLU A 81 32.00 -7.70 -4.40
N GLU A 82 32.97 -7.46 -3.51
CA GLU A 82 32.74 -7.16 -2.08
C GLU A 82 32.95 -5.66 -1.87
N GLU A 83 32.30 -5.07 -0.86
CA GLU A 83 32.61 -3.70 -0.45
C GLU A 83 34.03 -3.68 0.14
N ASP A 84 34.95 -2.93 -0.48
CA ASP A 84 36.27 -2.70 0.11
C ASP A 84 36.10 -1.77 1.34
N ASP A 85 36.40 -2.29 2.55
CA ASP A 85 36.33 -1.60 3.87
C ASP A 85 37.09 -0.25 3.94
#